data_AF-A0A2A2NCM5-F1
#
_entry.id   AF-A0A2A2NCM5-F1
#
_cell.length_a   1.000
_cell.length_b   1.000
_cell.length_c   1.000
_cell.angle_alpha   90.00
_cell.angle_beta   90.00
_cell.angle_gamma   90.00
#
_symmetry.space_group_name_H-M   'P 1'
#
loop_
_entity.id
_entity.type
_entity.pdbx_description
1 polymer ?
#
loop_
_entity_poly.entity_id
_entity_poly.type
_entity_poly.pdbx_seq_one_letter_code
_entity_poly.pdbx_strand_id
1 'polypeptide(L)'
;MEYSRRKVKGVTVVEFALGAGVLALALVMLFEMGFRIYVTNLVEYALRESVRNTKVFEGGNSYDNYNLTLDSAMKDGGALWTSLVPAENFEVSGRYYLTYADLISGTSYSDAEMGEDDQGYAIAEITLTYNYTPILNVFSNDVIPITKSTLINLEHEGWEE
;
A
#
# COMPACT_ATOMS: atom_id res chain seq x y z
N MET A 1 51.69 23.23 44.15
CA MET A 1 51.07 22.05 43.49
C MET A 1 50.61 22.50 42.11
N GLU A 2 51.40 22.21 41.09
CA GLU A 2 51.11 22.61 39.72
C GLU A 2 50.31 21.48 39.05
N TYR A 3 49.00 21.69 38.84
CA TYR A 3 48.16 20.73 38.14
C TYR A 3 48.46 20.81 36.64
N SER A 4 49.33 19.93 36.16
CA SER A 4 49.57 19.73 34.73
C SER A 4 48.29 19.28 34.05
N ARG A 5 47.63 20.20 33.32
CA ARG A 5 46.50 19.86 32.43
C ARG A 5 47.04 19.11 31.22
N ARG A 6 46.96 17.78 31.29
CA ARG A 6 47.28 16.88 30.18
C ARG A 6 46.36 17.24 28.99
N LYS A 7 46.92 17.75 27.89
CA LYS A 7 46.15 18.04 26.65
C LYS A 7 45.67 16.73 26.05
N VAL A 8 44.39 16.40 26.25
CA VAL A 8 43.75 15.25 25.61
C VAL A 8 43.55 15.59 24.13
N LYS A 9 44.28 14.89 23.26
CA LYS A 9 44.11 14.98 21.80
C LYS A 9 43.14 13.90 21.35
N GLY A 10 42.24 14.21 20.42
CA GLY A 10 41.35 13.22 19.79
C GLY A 10 39.89 13.22 20.24
N VAL A 11 39.49 14.01 21.25
CA VAL A 11 38.08 14.13 21.67
C VAL A 11 37.19 14.57 20.50
N THR A 12 37.64 15.56 19.73
CA THR A 12 36.92 16.05 18.55
C THR A 12 36.72 14.98 17.47
N VAL A 13 37.66 14.06 17.32
CA VAL A 13 37.55 12.96 16.34
C VAL A 13 36.50 11.95 16.79
N VAL A 14 36.46 11.63 18.09
CA VAL A 14 35.45 10.73 18.68
C VAL A 14 34.05 11.34 18.59
N GLU A 15 33.91 12.63 18.91
CA GLU A 15 32.65 13.37 18.82
C GLU A 15 32.16 13.46 17.37
N PHE A 16 33.06 13.73 16.42
CA PHE A 16 32.74 13.72 15.00
C PHE A 16 32.30 12.33 14.52
N ALA A 17 32.99 11.26 14.93
CA ALA A 17 32.64 9.90 14.54
C ALA A 17 31.25 9.48 15.06
N LEU A 18 30.95 9.81 16.32
CA LEU A 18 29.62 9.58 16.91
C LEU A 18 28.54 10.41 16.22
N GLY A 19 28.80 11.71 16.01
CA GLY A 19 27.87 12.61 15.32
C GLY A 19 27.58 12.18 13.88
N ALA A 20 28.62 11.81 13.14
CA ALA A 20 28.48 11.29 11.78
C ALA A 20 27.70 9.96 11.74
N GLY A 21 27.93 9.07 12.70
CA GLY A 21 27.17 7.83 12.83
C GLY A 21 25.67 8.08 13.08
N VAL A 22 25.34 8.97 14.01
CA VAL A 22 23.95 9.36 14.28
C VAL A 22 23.30 10.01 13.06
N LEU A 23 24.03 10.89 12.36
CA LEU A 23 23.53 11.52 11.13
C LEU A 23 23.28 10.49 10.03
N ALA A 24 24.18 9.52 9.84
CA ALA A 24 24.02 8.47 8.84
C ALA A 24 22.77 7.62 9.12
N LEU A 25 22.54 7.25 10.40
CA LEU A 25 21.33 6.54 10.80
C LEU A 25 20.06 7.38 10.58
N ALA A 26 20.11 8.68 10.88
CA ALA A 26 18.99 9.58 10.65
C ALA A 26 18.63 9.69 9.15
N LEU A 27 19.63 9.79 8.26
CA LEU A 27 19.40 9.81 6.81
C LEU A 27 18.77 8.51 6.31
N VAL A 28 19.24 7.38 6.82
CA VAL A 28 18.65 6.06 6.56
C VAL A 28 17.20 6.00 7.01
N MET A 29 16.87 6.47 8.21
CA MET A 29 15.49 6.49 8.70
C MET A 29 14.59 7.42 7.88
N LEU A 30 15.11 8.57 7.44
CA LEU A 30 14.37 9.49 6.58
C LEU A 30 14.08 8.87 5.20
N PHE A 31 15.04 8.14 4.64
CA PHE A 31 14.84 7.40 3.41
C PHE A 31 13.76 6.33 3.54
N GLU A 32 13.83 5.49 4.59
CA GLU A 32 12.83 4.44 4.86
C GLU A 32 11.43 5.03 5.05
N MET A 33 11.33 6.14 5.79
CA MET A 33 10.06 6.87 5.97
C MET A 33 9.51 7.39 4.65
N GLY A 34 10.35 8.01 3.82
CA GLY A 34 9.96 8.51 2.50
C GLY A 34 9.48 7.38 1.58
N PHE A 35 10.19 6.24 1.59
CA PHE A 35 9.81 5.08 0.80
C PHE A 35 8.46 4.50 1.22
N ARG A 36 8.19 4.38 2.53
CA ARG A 36 6.88 3.94 3.03
C ARG A 36 5.75 4.89 2.63
N ILE A 37 5.97 6.20 2.67
CA ILE A 37 4.99 7.19 2.21
C ILE A 37 4.72 7.04 0.71
N TYR A 38 5.79 6.87 -0.09
CA TYR A 38 5.66 6.62 -1.52
C TYR A 38 4.81 5.38 -1.82
N VAL A 39 5.12 4.24 -1.20
CA VAL A 39 4.36 2.99 -1.39
C VAL A 39 2.91 3.17 -0.96
N THR A 40 2.65 3.86 0.15
CA THR A 40 1.27 4.12 0.60
C THR A 40 0.47 4.93 -0.42
N ASN A 41 1.07 5.98 -0.97
CA ASN A 41 0.44 6.79 -2.01
C ASN A 41 0.22 5.99 -3.30
N LEU A 42 1.14 5.11 -3.65
CA LEU A 42 1.01 4.22 -4.81
C LEU A 42 -0.17 3.26 -4.64
N VAL A 43 -0.32 2.64 -3.46
CA VAL A 43 -1.46 1.75 -3.14
C VAL A 43 -2.78 2.53 -3.23
N GLU A 44 -2.85 3.73 -2.67
CA GLU A 44 -4.05 4.57 -2.76
C GLU A 44 -4.38 4.97 -4.20
N TYR A 45 -3.37 5.32 -4.99
CA TYR A 45 -3.53 5.66 -6.40
C TYR A 45 -4.03 4.45 -7.19
N ALA A 46 -3.38 3.30 -7.03
CA ALA A 46 -3.76 2.06 -7.70
C ALA A 46 -5.19 1.63 -7.35
N LEU A 47 -5.59 1.74 -6.07
CA LEU A 47 -6.95 1.44 -5.64
C LEU A 47 -7.97 2.36 -6.32
N ARG A 48 -7.73 3.67 -6.34
CA ARG A 48 -8.63 4.65 -6.97
C ARG A 48 -8.74 4.44 -8.48
N GLU A 49 -7.62 4.21 -9.13
CA GLU A 49 -7.54 3.97 -10.57
C GLU A 49 -8.28 2.69 -10.94
N SER A 50 -8.05 1.62 -10.19
CA SER A 50 -8.68 0.33 -10.48
C SER A 50 -10.19 0.38 -10.25
N VAL A 51 -10.65 1.01 -9.17
CA VAL A 51 -12.08 1.17 -8.91
C VAL A 51 -12.77 2.02 -9.99
N ARG A 52 -12.07 3.04 -10.51
CA ARG A 52 -12.58 3.82 -11.66
C ARG A 52 -12.69 2.95 -12.91
N ASN A 53 -11.68 2.14 -13.20
CA ASN A 53 -11.66 1.33 -14.41
C ASN A 53 -12.68 0.16 -14.35
N THR A 54 -12.83 -0.48 -13.19
CA THR A 54 -13.82 -1.55 -12.98
C THR A 54 -15.27 -1.06 -13.14
N LYS A 55 -15.57 0.17 -12.69
CA LYS A 55 -16.89 0.81 -12.94
C LYS A 55 -17.20 1.02 -14.43
N VAL A 56 -16.17 1.12 -15.28
CA VAL A 56 -16.33 1.35 -16.73
C VAL A 56 -16.47 0.04 -17.51
N PHE A 57 -16.00 -1.08 -16.95
CA PHE A 57 -15.99 -2.41 -17.56
C PHE A 57 -16.82 -3.41 -16.74
N GLU A 58 -18.14 -3.19 -16.64
CA GLU A 58 -19.05 -4.22 -16.13
C GLU A 58 -19.10 -5.41 -17.12
N GLY A 59 -18.55 -6.57 -16.72
CA GLY A 59 -18.74 -7.83 -17.46
C GLY A 59 -17.56 -8.79 -17.56
N GLY A 60 -16.43 -8.54 -16.90
CA GLY A 60 -15.27 -9.46 -16.92
C GLY A 60 -14.67 -9.71 -15.53
N ASN A 61 -14.00 -10.85 -15.36
CA ASN A 61 -13.34 -11.27 -14.12
C ASN A 61 -12.52 -10.12 -13.52
N SER A 62 -13.08 -9.49 -12.49
CA SER A 62 -12.58 -8.28 -11.84
C SER A 62 -11.10 -8.41 -11.47
N TYR A 63 -10.68 -9.59 -11.01
CA TYR A 63 -9.31 -9.94 -10.59
C TYR A 63 -8.21 -9.66 -11.63
N ASP A 64 -8.44 -9.98 -12.91
CA ASP A 64 -7.39 -9.81 -13.94
C ASP A 64 -7.15 -8.34 -14.28
N ASN A 65 -8.19 -7.50 -14.15
CA ASN A 65 -8.11 -6.07 -14.43
C ASN A 65 -7.36 -5.29 -13.35
N TYR A 66 -7.40 -5.74 -12.08
CA TYR A 66 -6.60 -5.15 -11.00
C TYR A 66 -5.11 -5.32 -11.27
N ASN A 67 -4.67 -6.54 -11.61
CA ASN A 67 -3.27 -6.81 -11.92
C ASN A 67 -2.76 -6.03 -13.13
N LEU A 68 -3.57 -5.90 -14.19
CA LEU A 68 -3.20 -5.13 -15.39
C LEU A 68 -3.09 -3.63 -15.12
N THR A 69 -4.03 -3.07 -14.36
CA THR A 69 -4.00 -1.64 -13.97
C THR A 69 -2.81 -1.35 -13.06
N LEU A 70 -2.52 -2.27 -12.14
CA LEU A 70 -1.39 -2.19 -11.23
C LEU A 70 -0.05 -2.30 -11.98
N ASP A 71 0.07 -3.25 -12.91
CA ASP A 71 1.24 -3.42 -13.78
C ASP A 71 1.45 -2.18 -14.68
N SER A 72 0.37 -1.57 -15.16
CA SER A 72 0.45 -0.31 -15.92
C SER A 72 0.91 0.87 -15.06
N ALA A 73 0.36 1.03 -13.84
CA ALA A 73 0.77 2.07 -12.90
C ALA A 73 2.24 1.91 -12.45
N MET A 74 2.71 0.67 -12.36
CA MET A 74 4.09 0.35 -12.02
C MET A 74 5.06 0.58 -13.20
N LYS A 75 4.66 0.28 -14.44
CA LYS A 75 5.47 0.50 -15.64
C LYS A 75 5.80 1.97 -15.89
N ASP A 76 4.90 2.89 -15.54
CA ASP A 76 5.12 4.34 -15.65
C ASP A 76 6.17 4.86 -14.65
N GLY A 77 6.35 4.18 -13.52
CA GLY A 77 7.28 4.61 -12.45
C GLY A 77 8.77 4.41 -12.80
N GLY A 78 9.11 3.53 -13.74
CA GLY A 78 10.49 3.21 -14.12
C GLY A 78 11.10 2.03 -13.34
N ALA A 79 12.11 1.37 -13.95
CA ALA A 79 12.60 0.04 -13.56
C ALA A 79 13.17 -0.10 -12.14
N LEU A 80 13.59 1.00 -11.50
CA LEU A 80 14.07 0.97 -10.12
C LEU A 80 12.92 0.77 -9.12
N TRP A 81 11.78 1.42 -9.36
CA TRP A 81 10.64 1.36 -8.46
C TRP A 81 9.87 0.05 -8.60
N THR A 82 9.81 -0.51 -9.80
CA THR A 82 9.20 -1.83 -10.03
C THR A 82 9.97 -2.97 -9.36
N SER A 83 11.29 -2.81 -9.21
CA SER A 83 12.14 -3.75 -8.47
C SER A 83 11.95 -3.65 -6.95
N LEU A 84 11.78 -2.42 -6.43
CA LEU A 84 11.58 -2.17 -5.00
C LEU A 84 10.15 -2.47 -4.52
N VAL A 85 9.18 -2.44 -5.43
CA VAL A 85 7.77 -2.63 -5.12
C VAL A 85 7.22 -3.73 -6.03
N PRO A 86 7.51 -5.02 -5.80
CA PRO A 86 7.08 -6.07 -6.71
C PRO A 86 5.55 -6.23 -6.69
N ALA A 87 4.96 -6.46 -7.86
CA ALA A 87 3.51 -6.57 -8.04
C ALA A 87 2.90 -7.77 -7.29
N GLU A 88 3.68 -8.82 -7.04
CA GLU A 88 3.26 -10.03 -6.32
C GLU A 88 2.91 -9.79 -4.84
N ASN A 89 3.35 -8.66 -4.27
CA ASN A 89 3.04 -8.29 -2.88
C ASN A 89 1.68 -7.59 -2.74
N PHE A 90 0.97 -7.37 -3.85
CA PHE A 90 -0.36 -6.79 -3.84
C PHE A 90 -1.42 -7.89 -3.78
N GLU A 91 -2.39 -7.69 -2.89
CA GLU A 91 -3.55 -8.55 -2.71
C GLU A 91 -4.81 -7.70 -2.78
N VAL A 92 -5.79 -8.14 -3.58
CA VAL A 92 -7.10 -7.50 -3.71
C VAL A 92 -8.14 -8.43 -3.11
N SER A 93 -9.05 -7.85 -2.33
CA SER A 93 -10.25 -8.53 -1.83
C SER A 93 -11.48 -7.65 -2.00
N GLY A 94 -12.57 -8.24 -2.48
CA GLY A 94 -13.88 -7.62 -2.56
C GLY A 94 -14.79 -8.11 -1.43
N ARG A 95 -15.52 -7.18 -0.82
CA ARG A 95 -16.68 -7.49 0.04
C ARG A 95 -17.90 -6.82 -0.54
N TYR A 96 -18.96 -7.60 -0.75
CA TYR A 96 -20.12 -7.17 -1.49
C TYR A 96 -21.37 -7.20 -0.62
N TYR A 97 -22.22 -6.20 -0.80
CA TYR A 97 -23.44 -6.01 -0.03
C TYR A 97 -24.60 -5.85 -1.00
N LEU A 98 -25.61 -6.71 -0.86
CA LEU A 98 -26.79 -6.71 -1.72
C LEU A 98 -27.62 -5.46 -1.49
N THR A 99 -27.77 -5.04 -0.22
CA THR A 99 -28.53 -3.86 0.17
C THR A 99 -27.76 -2.95 1.13
N TYR A 100 -28.21 -1.70 1.26
CA TYR A 100 -27.72 -0.79 2.30
C TYR A 100 -27.95 -1.33 3.73
N ALA A 101 -28.99 -2.14 3.94
CA ALA A 101 -29.23 -2.75 5.23
C ALA A 101 -28.14 -3.77 5.57
N ASP A 102 -27.65 -4.52 4.57
CA ASP A 102 -26.58 -5.50 4.74
C ASP A 102 -25.24 -4.84 5.09
N LEU A 103 -24.97 -3.66 4.53
CA LEU A 103 -23.83 -2.84 4.93
C LEU A 103 -23.90 -2.43 6.41
N ILE A 104 -25.09 -2.05 6.89
CA ILE A 104 -25.29 -1.65 8.29
C ILE A 104 -25.21 -2.86 9.23
N SER A 105 -25.71 -4.03 8.81
CA SER A 105 -25.64 -5.26 9.59
C SER A 105 -24.28 -5.98 9.51
N GLY A 106 -23.41 -5.56 8.59
CA GLY A 106 -22.10 -6.19 8.37
C GLY A 106 -22.16 -7.52 7.64
N THR A 107 -23.28 -7.83 6.98
CA THR A 107 -23.47 -9.05 6.20
C THR A 107 -22.87 -8.82 4.82
N SER A 108 -21.70 -9.40 4.56
CA SER A 108 -21.00 -9.26 3.28
C SER A 108 -20.80 -10.61 2.61
N TYR A 109 -20.78 -10.61 1.29
CA TYR A 109 -20.41 -11.75 0.46
C TYR A 109 -19.00 -11.56 -0.10
N SER A 110 -18.25 -12.65 -0.25
CA SER A 110 -16.92 -12.67 -0.88
C SER A 110 -17.01 -12.87 -2.40
N ASP A 111 -15.92 -12.59 -3.12
CA ASP A 111 -15.82 -12.83 -4.57
C ASP A 111 -16.23 -14.25 -5.00
N ALA A 112 -15.94 -15.26 -4.18
CA ALA A 112 -16.26 -16.66 -4.49
C ALA A 112 -17.75 -16.98 -4.32
N GLU A 113 -18.40 -16.39 -3.30
CA GLU A 113 -19.83 -16.57 -3.02
C GLU A 113 -20.70 -15.85 -4.04
N MET A 114 -20.18 -14.78 -4.64
CA MET A 114 -20.85 -14.04 -5.70
C MET A 114 -20.97 -14.82 -7.02
N GLY A 115 -20.00 -15.67 -7.34
CA GLY A 115 -20.01 -16.45 -8.58
C GLY A 115 -21.09 -17.52 -8.64
N GLU A 116 -21.72 -17.86 -7.50
CA GLU A 116 -22.71 -18.94 -7.42
C GLU A 116 -24.16 -18.47 -7.56
N ASP A 117 -24.50 -17.21 -7.24
CA ASP A 117 -25.91 -16.83 -6.98
C ASP A 117 -26.51 -15.77 -7.94
N ASP A 118 -25.74 -15.17 -8.85
CA ASP A 118 -26.20 -14.15 -9.84
C ASP A 118 -27.04 -12.98 -9.24
N GLN A 119 -26.96 -12.79 -7.93
CA GLN A 119 -27.63 -11.71 -7.21
C GLN A 119 -26.81 -10.43 -7.45
N GLY A 120 -27.36 -9.50 -8.24
CA GLY A 120 -26.79 -8.16 -8.37
C GLY A 120 -26.61 -7.47 -7.01
N TYR A 121 -25.66 -6.56 -6.90
CA TYR A 121 -25.22 -5.97 -5.64
C TYR A 121 -25.25 -4.45 -5.72
N ALA A 122 -25.74 -3.80 -4.66
CA ALA A 122 -25.83 -2.34 -4.60
C ALA A 122 -24.50 -1.71 -4.19
N ILE A 123 -23.70 -2.36 -3.33
CA ILE A 123 -22.50 -1.77 -2.75
C ILE A 123 -21.36 -2.78 -2.76
N ALA A 124 -20.16 -2.31 -3.09
CA ALA A 124 -18.94 -3.08 -2.92
C ALA A 124 -17.90 -2.31 -2.10
N GLU A 125 -17.20 -3.01 -1.23
CA GLU A 125 -16.00 -2.56 -0.55
C GLU A 125 -14.81 -3.27 -1.20
N ILE A 126 -13.99 -2.52 -1.92
CA ILE A 126 -12.77 -3.05 -2.53
C ILE A 126 -11.60 -2.70 -1.61
N THR A 127 -10.87 -3.73 -1.19
CA THR A 127 -9.70 -3.60 -0.33
C THR A 127 -8.45 -4.02 -1.09
N LEU A 128 -7.46 -3.14 -1.13
CA LEU A 128 -6.13 -3.40 -1.66
C LEU A 128 -5.14 -3.42 -0.50
N THR A 129 -4.41 -4.53 -0.37
CA THR A 129 -3.35 -4.71 0.61
C THR A 129 -2.02 -4.85 -0.10
N TYR A 130 -1.02 -4.09 0.35
CA TYR A 130 0.36 -4.27 -0.06
C TYR A 130 1.19 -4.74 1.12
N ASN A 131 1.81 -5.91 0.97
CA ASN A 131 2.71 -6.48 1.95
C ASN A 131 4.07 -5.77 1.89
N TYR A 132 4.24 -4.73 2.71
CA TYR A 132 5.45 -3.92 2.73
C TYR A 132 6.56 -4.61 3.52
N THR A 133 7.68 -4.85 2.85
CA THR A 133 8.91 -5.30 3.49
C THR A 133 9.87 -4.11 3.61
N PRO A 134 10.32 -3.75 4.82
CA PRO A 134 11.32 -2.71 4.99
C PRO A 134 12.56 -2.99 4.14
N ILE A 135 13.10 -1.96 3.48
CA ILE A 135 14.34 -2.10 2.71
C ILE A 135 15.51 -2.31 3.67
N LEU A 136 15.45 -1.61 4.81
CA LEU A 136 16.49 -1.61 5.82
C LEU A 136 16.01 -2.34 7.07
N ASN A 137 16.54 -3.55 7.24
CA ASN A 137 16.33 -4.47 8.35
C ASN A 137 17.02 -4.02 9.66
N VAL A 138 16.96 -2.72 9.99
CA VAL A 138 17.68 -2.15 11.15
C VAL A 138 17.01 -2.55 12.47
N PHE A 139 15.69 -2.73 12.47
CA PHE A 139 14.91 -3.02 13.69
C PHE A 139 13.98 -4.22 13.56
N SER A 140 13.42 -4.48 12.37
CA SER A 140 12.58 -5.64 12.10
C SER A 140 12.54 -5.95 10.60
N ASN A 141 12.39 -7.23 10.27
CA ASN A 141 12.18 -7.74 8.91
C ASN A 141 10.71 -8.14 8.70
N ASP A 142 9.84 -7.79 9.65
CA ASP A 142 8.44 -8.19 9.60
C ASP A 142 7.77 -7.53 8.40
N VAL A 143 6.93 -8.31 7.73
CA VAL A 143 6.05 -7.80 6.68
C VAL A 143 4.98 -6.94 7.36
N ILE A 144 4.88 -5.68 6.93
CA ILE A 144 3.92 -4.71 7.44
C ILE A 144 2.84 -4.53 6.37
N PRO A 145 1.61 -5.04 6.55
CA PRO A 145 0.56 -4.83 5.56
C PRO A 145 0.15 -3.35 5.51
N ILE A 146 0.17 -2.77 4.32
CA ILE A 146 -0.41 -1.46 4.00
C ILE A 146 -1.75 -1.72 3.32
N THR A 147 -2.82 -1.62 4.08
CA THR A 147 -4.19 -1.87 3.61
C THR A 147 -4.95 -0.58 3.38
N LYS A 148 -5.64 -0.49 2.24
CA LYS A 148 -6.55 0.61 1.89
C LYS A 148 -7.84 0.02 1.34
N SER A 149 -8.98 0.53 1.80
CA SER A 149 -10.29 0.14 1.29
C SER A 149 -11.07 1.35 0.79
N THR A 150 -11.96 1.11 -0.17
CA THR A 150 -12.92 2.10 -0.64
C THR A 150 -14.27 1.44 -0.87
N LEU A 151 -15.33 2.17 -0.50
CA LEU A 151 -16.70 1.78 -0.76
C LEU A 151 -17.16 2.40 -2.07
N ILE A 152 -17.83 1.60 -2.89
CA ILE A 152 -18.49 2.04 -4.11
C ILE A 152 -19.95 1.65 -4.09
N ASN A 153 -20.80 2.61 -4.43
CA ASN A 153 -22.17 2.34 -4.84
C ASN A 153 -22.13 1.91 -6.31
N LEU A 154 -22.78 0.81 -6.63
CA LEU A 154 -22.97 0.33 -7.98
C LEU A 154 -24.38 0.73 -8.35
N GLU A 155 -24.47 1.93 -8.88
CA GLU A 155 -25.68 2.35 -9.56
C GLU A 155 -25.78 1.46 -10.80
N HIS A 156 -26.66 0.44 -10.74
CA HIS A 156 -27.22 -0.11 -11.96
C HIS A 156 -27.74 1.09 -12.74
N GLU A 157 -27.11 1.41 -13.87
CA GLU A 157 -27.69 2.28 -14.89
C GLU A 157 -28.94 1.56 -15.42
N GLY A 158 -30.02 1.67 -14.65
CA GLY A 158 -31.36 1.33 -15.09
C GLY A 158 -31.73 2.29 -16.20
N TRP A 159 -31.51 1.85 -17.43
CA TRP A 159 -32.29 2.26 -18.59
C TRP A 159 -32.89 0.99 -19.20
N GLU A 160 -33.94 0.49 -18.57
CA GLU A 160 -34.97 -0.20 -19.34
C GLU A 160 -35.69 0.88 -20.18
N GLU A 161 -35.63 0.75 -21.51
CA GLU A 161 -36.71 1.25 -22.38
C GLU A 161 -37.79 0.16 -22.51
#